data_AF-A0A6B0SXA4-F1
#
_entry.id   AF-A0A6B0SXA4-F1
#
_cell.length_a   1.000
_cell.length_b   1.000
_cell.length_c   1.000
_cell.angle_alpha   90.00
_cell.angle_beta   90.00
_cell.angle_gamma   90.00
#
_symmetry.space_group_name_H-M   'P 1'
#
loop_
_entity.id
_entity.type
_entity.pdbx_description
1 polymer ?
#
loop_
_entity_poly.entity_id
_entity_poly.type
_entity_poly.pdbx_seq_one_letter_code
_entity_poly.pdbx_strand_id
1 'polypeptide(L)'
;MVAVQSGSMEPHMERGDLIVVSEPARFGADGTAAGVRTAHGAPSGSRTLGARGDVIVFSSPALPGTPIIHRAHFHVERGENWYGEANPEYLPPGVDSCTELTRCPAPRTGFVTKGDANDRYDQVNGNSPIVTADRIRAEARVRIPLLGHVRLALTGA
;
A
#
# COMPACT_ATOMS: atom_id res chain seq x y z
N MET A 1 -5.86 4.31 14.97
CA MET A 1 -6.91 3.52 14.30
C MET A 1 -7.44 4.30 13.10
N VAL A 2 -7.87 3.63 12.03
CA VAL A 2 -8.39 4.22 10.78
C VAL A 2 -9.71 3.53 10.40
N ALA A 3 -10.69 4.25 9.86
CA ALA A 3 -11.90 3.65 9.31
C ALA A 3 -11.79 3.54 7.79
N VAL A 4 -12.24 2.42 7.23
CA VAL A 4 -12.18 2.17 5.79
C VAL A 4 -13.36 2.84 5.09
N GLN A 5 -13.07 3.67 4.08
CA GLN A 5 -14.06 4.47 3.36
C GLN A 5 -14.24 4.03 1.89
N SER A 6 -13.28 3.29 1.33
CA SER A 6 -13.29 2.80 -0.06
C SER A 6 -13.21 1.28 -0.11
N GLY A 7 -13.63 0.69 -1.24
CA GLY A 7 -13.50 -0.75 -1.50
C GLY A 7 -12.15 -1.16 -2.10
N SER A 8 -11.14 -0.28 -2.12
CA SER A 8 -9.86 -0.57 -2.79
C SER A 8 -9.04 -1.68 -2.13
N MET A 9 -9.40 -2.06 -0.91
CA MET A 9 -8.75 -3.13 -0.14
C MET A 9 -9.62 -4.39 -0.01
N GLU A 10 -10.75 -4.48 -0.71
CA GLU A 10 -11.58 -5.68 -0.70
C GLU A 10 -10.83 -6.89 -1.34
N PRO A 11 -11.10 -8.12 -0.89
CA PRO A 11 -11.97 -8.52 0.22
C PRO A 11 -11.29 -8.44 1.60
N HIS A 12 -10.04 -7.99 1.66
CA HIS A 12 -9.24 -8.03 2.88
C HIS A 12 -9.58 -6.90 3.87
N MET A 13 -10.12 -5.79 3.39
CA MET A 13 -10.76 -4.75 4.20
C MET A 13 -11.98 -4.21 3.47
N GLU A 14 -13.10 -4.16 4.17
CA GLU A 14 -14.38 -3.71 3.62
C GLU A 14 -14.71 -2.32 4.14
N ARG A 15 -15.54 -1.60 3.37
CA ARG A 15 -16.04 -0.28 3.80
C ARG A 15 -16.76 -0.42 5.14
N GLY A 16 -16.43 0.46 6.09
CA GLY A 16 -17.00 0.40 7.44
C GLY A 16 -16.23 -0.49 8.41
N ASP A 17 -15.11 -1.09 8.00
CA ASP A 17 -14.19 -1.72 8.94
C ASP A 17 -13.41 -0.68 9.76
N LEU A 18 -13.12 -1.03 11.02
CA LEU A 18 -12.13 -0.31 11.82
C LEU A 18 -10.80 -1.06 11.77
N ILE A 19 -9.73 -0.35 11.42
CA ILE A 19 -8.38 -0.88 11.32
C ILE A 19 -7.55 -0.37 12.50
N VAL A 20 -7.02 -1.31 13.27
CA VAL A 20 -5.99 -1.03 14.27
C VAL A 20 -4.65 -0.94 13.57
N VAL A 21 -3.95 0.16 13.82
CA VAL A 21 -2.68 0.49 13.17
C VAL A 21 -1.60 0.69 14.23
N SER A 22 -0.35 0.42 13.87
CA SER A 22 0.84 0.71 14.69
C SER A 22 1.83 1.56 13.91
N GLU A 23 2.86 2.07 14.60
CA GLU A 23 4.05 2.57 13.91
C GLU A 23 4.74 1.41 13.16
N PRO A 24 5.25 1.61 11.93
CA PRO A 24 5.86 0.54 11.12
C PRO A 24 7.03 -0.16 11.82
N ALA A 25 7.94 0.61 12.44
CA ALA A 25 9.13 0.07 13.10
C ALA A 25 8.83 -0.67 14.42
N ARG A 26 7.66 -0.48 15.02
CA ARG A 26 7.36 -0.99 16.37
C ARG A 26 7.24 -2.51 16.44
N PHE A 27 6.72 -3.12 15.37
CA PHE A 27 6.67 -4.57 15.18
C PHE A 27 7.05 -4.92 13.74
N GLY A 28 7.92 -4.10 13.15
CA GLY A 28 8.43 -4.30 11.80
C GLY A 28 9.39 -5.48 11.76
N ALA A 29 9.62 -6.03 10.58
CA ALA A 29 10.60 -7.10 10.43
C ALA A 29 12.01 -6.50 10.40
N ASP A 30 12.90 -7.00 11.25
CA ASP A 30 14.31 -6.57 11.22
C ASP A 30 14.90 -6.76 9.82
N GLY A 31 15.69 -5.77 9.37
CA GLY A 31 16.30 -5.77 8.04
C GLY A 31 15.39 -5.35 6.89
N THR A 32 14.14 -4.93 7.14
CA THR A 32 13.27 -4.37 6.08
C THR A 32 13.34 -2.85 6.01
N ALA A 33 13.18 -2.30 4.81
CA ALA A 33 13.11 -0.86 4.61
C ALA A 33 11.94 -0.27 5.43
N ALA A 34 12.20 0.75 6.24
CA ALA A 34 11.22 1.38 7.13
C ALA A 34 10.44 0.42 8.07
N GLY A 35 10.93 -0.80 8.30
CA GLY A 35 10.22 -1.83 9.06
C GLY A 35 9.04 -2.47 8.30
N VAL A 36 8.88 -2.20 7.00
CA VAL A 36 7.76 -2.66 6.17
C VAL A 36 8.15 -3.91 5.39
N ARG A 37 7.47 -5.02 5.63
CA ARG A 37 7.62 -6.25 4.85
C ARG A 37 6.80 -6.18 3.57
N THR A 38 7.45 -6.36 2.42
CA THR A 38 6.79 -6.31 1.11
C THR A 38 6.16 -7.64 0.73
N ALA A 39 5.15 -7.63 -0.14
CA ALA A 39 4.50 -8.86 -0.60
C ALA A 39 5.46 -9.79 -1.35
N HIS A 40 6.39 -9.25 -2.12
CA HIS A 40 7.40 -10.01 -2.86
C HIS A 40 8.50 -10.54 -1.93
N GLY A 41 8.90 -9.76 -0.93
CA GLY A 41 9.95 -10.13 0.03
C GLY A 41 9.48 -10.95 1.24
N ALA A 42 8.17 -11.10 1.46
CA ALA A 42 7.66 -11.85 2.61
C ALA A 42 8.01 -13.35 2.50
N PRO A 43 8.14 -14.10 3.60
CA PRO A 43 8.26 -15.56 3.59
C PRO A 43 6.98 -16.27 3.17
N SER A 44 7.11 -17.44 2.56
CA SER A 44 5.94 -18.26 2.16
C SER A 44 5.09 -18.63 3.37
N GLY A 45 3.77 -18.43 3.25
CA GLY A 45 2.82 -18.62 4.35
C GLY A 45 2.66 -17.42 5.29
N SER A 46 3.53 -16.40 5.24
CA SER A 46 3.33 -15.16 5.99
C SER A 46 2.14 -14.39 5.42
N ARG A 47 1.14 -14.09 6.26
CA ARG A 47 -0.05 -13.33 5.86
C ARG A 47 -0.33 -12.22 6.87
N THR A 48 -0.57 -11.03 6.37
CA THR A 48 -1.11 -9.89 7.10
C THR A 48 -2.39 -9.47 6.41
N LEU A 49 -3.49 -9.43 7.18
CA LEU A 49 -4.80 -9.05 6.67
C LEU A 49 -5.16 -9.84 5.40
N GLY A 50 -5.11 -11.17 5.50
CA GLY A 50 -5.54 -12.07 4.44
C GLY A 50 -4.55 -12.33 3.30
N ALA A 51 -3.48 -11.54 3.09
CA ALA A 51 -2.50 -11.78 2.03
C ALA A 51 -1.05 -11.49 2.45
N ARG A 52 -0.07 -11.76 1.58
CA ARG A 52 1.36 -11.57 1.88
C ARG A 52 1.73 -10.09 1.86
N GLY A 53 2.65 -9.68 2.72
CA GLY A 53 3.19 -8.30 2.74
C GLY A 53 2.28 -7.33 3.48
N ASP A 54 2.88 -6.37 4.14
CA ASP A 54 2.20 -5.47 5.07
C ASP A 54 1.32 -4.45 4.33
N VAL A 55 0.28 -4.00 5.02
CA VAL A 55 -0.61 -2.94 4.55
C VAL A 55 -0.24 -1.66 5.28
N ILE A 56 0.10 -0.62 4.52
CA ILE A 56 0.60 0.65 5.06
C ILE A 56 -0.40 1.78 4.83
N VAL A 57 -0.47 2.68 5.81
CA VAL A 57 -1.20 3.94 5.73
C VAL A 57 -0.21 5.04 5.39
N PHE A 58 -0.41 5.75 4.28
CA PHE A 58 0.51 6.79 3.81
C PHE A 58 -0.20 8.00 3.23
N SER A 59 0.52 9.12 3.13
CA SER A 59 0.04 10.36 2.51
C SER A 59 0.54 10.53 1.08
N SER A 60 -0.37 10.83 0.14
CA SER A 60 -0.04 11.17 -1.25
C SER A 60 -0.16 12.67 -1.50
N PRO A 61 0.74 13.31 -2.27
CA PRO A 61 0.56 14.69 -2.65
C PRO A 61 -0.56 14.88 -3.68
N ALA A 62 -0.98 13.82 -4.36
CA ALA A 62 -2.12 13.85 -5.29
C ALA A 62 -3.47 13.87 -4.55
N LEU A 63 -3.50 13.42 -3.29
CA LEU A 63 -4.68 13.44 -2.41
C LEU A 63 -4.31 14.07 -1.06
N PRO A 64 -4.03 15.39 -1.01
CA PRO A 64 -3.67 16.07 0.23
C PRO A 64 -4.74 15.89 1.32
N GLY A 65 -4.31 15.56 2.54
CA GLY A 65 -5.22 15.40 3.69
C GLY A 65 -5.95 14.05 3.76
N THR A 66 -6.02 13.30 2.66
CA THR A 66 -6.66 11.98 2.63
C THR A 66 -5.61 10.87 2.73
N PRO A 67 -5.54 10.12 3.84
CA PRO A 67 -4.63 8.98 3.95
C PRO A 67 -5.08 7.85 3.02
N ILE A 68 -4.11 7.19 2.38
CA ILE A 68 -4.31 6.00 1.55
C ILE A 68 -3.84 4.80 2.35
N ILE A 69 -4.60 3.70 2.33
CA ILE A 69 -4.25 2.44 2.98
C ILE A 69 -4.16 1.34 1.93
N HIS A 70 -2.95 0.91 1.55
CA HIS A 70 -2.73 -0.09 0.52
C HIS A 70 -1.57 -1.02 0.87
N ARG A 71 -1.48 -2.16 0.18
CA ARG A 71 -0.45 -3.17 0.43
C ARG A 71 0.88 -2.77 -0.21
N ALA A 72 1.97 -2.93 0.52
CA ALA A 72 3.32 -2.77 0.00
C ALA A 72 3.72 -4.02 -0.78
N HIS A 73 3.90 -3.88 -2.10
CA HIS A 73 4.23 -5.02 -2.95
C HIS A 73 5.72 -5.29 -3.02
N PHE A 74 6.52 -4.25 -3.25
CA PHE A 74 7.98 -4.30 -3.27
C PHE A 74 8.58 -2.92 -2.98
N HIS A 75 9.88 -2.93 -2.67
CA HIS A 75 10.68 -1.74 -2.38
C HIS A 75 11.61 -1.47 -3.56
N VAL A 76 11.81 -0.21 -3.90
CA VAL A 76 12.67 0.23 -5.01
C VAL A 76 13.60 1.34 -4.55
N GLU A 77 14.78 1.40 -5.17
CA GLU A 77 15.74 2.48 -5.02
C GLU A 77 15.55 3.57 -6.08
N ARG A 78 15.99 4.80 -5.78
CA ARG A 78 15.98 5.88 -6.77
C ARG A 78 16.79 5.50 -8.02
N GLY A 79 16.18 5.67 -9.18
CA GLY A 79 16.75 5.35 -10.47
C GLY A 79 16.57 3.88 -10.87
N GLU A 80 15.94 3.06 -10.02
CA GLU A 80 15.73 1.65 -10.32
C GLU A 80 14.68 1.45 -11.42
N ASN A 81 15.02 0.58 -12.38
CA ASN A 81 14.05 0.00 -13.29
C ASN A 81 13.26 -1.07 -12.54
N TRP A 82 12.10 -0.69 -12.02
CA TRP A 82 11.24 -1.59 -11.28
C TRP A 82 10.29 -2.42 -12.14
N TYR A 83 10.28 -2.22 -13.46
CA TYR A 83 9.43 -3.01 -14.37
C TYR A 83 9.72 -4.51 -14.24
N GLY A 84 10.98 -4.90 -14.08
CA GLY A 84 11.36 -6.31 -13.92
C GLY A 84 10.92 -6.94 -12.59
N GLU A 85 10.68 -6.13 -11.56
CA GLU A 85 10.18 -6.58 -10.26
C GLU A 85 8.64 -6.63 -10.23
N ALA A 86 7.97 -5.86 -11.09
CA ALA A 86 6.51 -5.79 -11.12
C ALA A 86 5.86 -7.10 -11.58
N ASN A 87 4.69 -7.41 -10.99
CA ASN A 87 3.80 -8.42 -11.55
C ASN A 87 3.17 -7.85 -12.85
N PRO A 88 3.36 -8.51 -14.02
CA PRO A 88 2.81 -8.05 -15.29
C PRO A 88 1.28 -7.91 -15.29
N GLU A 89 0.57 -8.71 -14.49
CA GLU A 89 -0.89 -8.64 -14.36
C GLU A 89 -1.37 -7.31 -13.76
N TYR A 90 -0.49 -6.60 -13.04
CA TYR A 90 -0.80 -5.31 -12.39
C TYR A 90 -0.28 -4.10 -13.18
N LEU A 91 0.18 -4.33 -14.42
CA LEU A 91 0.59 -3.29 -15.35
C LEU A 91 -0.50 -3.05 -16.41
N PRO A 92 -0.51 -1.89 -17.08
CA PRO A 92 -1.42 -1.67 -18.20
C PRO A 92 -1.13 -2.65 -19.36
N PRO A 93 -2.16 -3.09 -20.10
CA PRO A 93 -1.95 -3.94 -21.27
C PRO A 93 -1.03 -3.26 -22.29
N GLY A 94 -0.11 -4.04 -22.86
CA GLY A 94 0.83 -3.57 -23.89
C GLY A 94 2.06 -2.84 -23.34
N VAL A 95 2.17 -2.63 -22.02
CA VAL A 95 3.39 -2.09 -21.43
C VAL A 95 4.48 -3.15 -21.44
N ASP A 96 5.58 -2.88 -22.12
CA ASP A 96 6.70 -3.83 -22.26
C ASP A 96 8.00 -3.38 -21.56
N SER A 97 8.01 -2.15 -21.05
CA SER A 97 9.22 -1.54 -20.53
C SER A 97 8.97 -0.45 -19.49
N CYS A 98 10.02 -0.18 -18.72
CA CYS A 98 10.07 0.88 -17.72
C CYS A 98 9.78 2.26 -18.31
N THR A 99 10.26 2.53 -19.53
CA THR A 99 10.09 3.84 -20.19
C THR A 99 8.64 4.20 -20.48
N GLU A 100 7.74 3.21 -20.52
CA GLU A 100 6.31 3.40 -20.76
C GLU A 100 5.52 3.64 -19.45
N LEU A 101 6.18 3.53 -18.30
CA LEU A 101 5.58 3.73 -16.99
C LEU A 101 5.94 5.11 -16.42
N THR A 102 4.92 5.89 -16.05
CA THR A 102 5.06 7.27 -15.54
C THR A 102 6.06 7.46 -14.38
N ARG A 103 6.34 6.40 -13.62
CA ARG A 103 7.24 6.45 -12.45
C ARG A 103 8.39 5.45 -12.52
N CYS A 104 8.77 5.04 -13.72
CA CYS A 104 9.90 4.16 -13.97
C CYS A 104 10.87 4.85 -14.95
N PRO A 105 12.17 4.96 -14.64
CA PRO A 105 12.82 4.52 -13.41
C PRO A 105 12.30 5.24 -12.16
N ALA A 106 12.43 4.62 -10.99
CA ALA A 106 11.85 5.13 -9.76
C ALA A 106 12.40 6.54 -9.42
N PRO A 107 11.56 7.59 -9.32
CA PRO A 107 12.06 8.94 -9.05
C PRO A 107 12.63 9.10 -7.63
N ARG A 108 12.31 8.19 -6.71
CA ARG A 108 12.74 8.17 -5.31
C ARG A 108 12.81 6.73 -4.79
N THR A 109 13.57 6.52 -3.72
CA THR A 109 13.58 5.28 -2.94
C THR A 109 12.30 5.14 -2.12
N GLY A 110 11.65 3.98 -2.15
CA GLY A 110 10.44 3.71 -1.37
C GLY A 110 9.65 2.53 -1.91
N PHE A 111 8.34 2.52 -1.67
CA PHE A 111 7.49 1.37 -1.97
C PHE A 111 6.59 1.60 -3.19
N VAL A 112 6.43 0.53 -3.96
CA VAL A 112 5.32 0.36 -4.91
C VAL A 112 4.18 -0.32 -4.16
N THR A 113 3.00 0.27 -4.25
CA THR A 113 1.81 -0.12 -3.49
C THR A 113 0.65 -0.45 -4.42
N LYS A 114 -0.32 -1.21 -3.90
CA LYS A 114 -1.54 -1.54 -4.60
C LYS A 114 -2.67 -1.75 -3.60
N GLY A 115 -3.86 -1.24 -3.91
CA GLY A 115 -5.08 -1.70 -3.27
C GLY A 115 -5.34 -3.15 -3.66
N ASP A 116 -5.73 -3.99 -2.71
CA ASP A 116 -5.95 -5.42 -2.97
C ASP A 116 -6.99 -5.66 -4.09
N ALA A 117 -8.01 -4.80 -4.17
CA ALA A 117 -9.05 -4.83 -5.20
C ALA A 117 -8.72 -4.01 -6.46
N ASN A 118 -7.63 -3.25 -6.48
CA ASN A 118 -7.28 -2.42 -7.64
C ASN A 118 -6.74 -3.30 -8.78
N ASP A 119 -6.93 -2.94 -10.04
CA ASP A 119 -6.36 -3.72 -11.15
C ASP A 119 -4.85 -3.50 -11.32
N ARG A 120 -4.34 -2.35 -10.88
CA ARG A 120 -2.97 -1.89 -11.18
C ARG A 120 -2.27 -1.32 -9.96
N TYR A 121 -0.95 -1.31 -9.98
CA TYR A 121 -0.15 -0.60 -8.99
C TYR A 121 -0.52 0.89 -8.93
N ASP A 122 -0.47 1.47 -7.74
CA ASP A 122 -0.85 2.88 -7.54
C ASP A 122 0.11 3.84 -8.28
N GLN A 123 1.33 3.39 -8.53
CA GLN A 123 2.38 4.13 -9.21
C GLN A 123 2.18 4.19 -10.73
N VAL A 124 1.50 3.20 -11.31
CA VAL A 124 1.14 3.14 -12.75
C VAL A 124 0.13 4.24 -13.08
N ASN A 125 -0.94 4.33 -12.30
CA ASN A 125 -2.09 5.20 -12.59
C ASN A 125 -1.81 6.70 -12.36
N GLY A 126 -0.58 7.11 -12.06
CA GLY A 126 -0.25 8.51 -11.76
C GLY A 126 -0.78 9.02 -10.42
N ASN A 127 -1.62 8.25 -9.72
CA ASN A 127 -2.31 8.70 -8.50
C ASN A 127 -1.43 8.69 -7.24
N SER A 128 -0.45 7.79 -7.11
CA SER A 128 0.44 7.79 -5.93
C SER A 128 1.92 7.74 -6.30
N PRO A 129 2.76 8.70 -5.87
CA PRO A 129 4.21 8.60 -6.05
C PRO A 129 4.76 7.33 -5.40
N ILE A 130 6.02 7.01 -5.71
CA ILE A 130 6.75 6.04 -4.90
C ILE A 130 6.63 6.45 -3.43
N VAL A 131 6.15 5.53 -2.60
CA VAL A 131 5.81 5.82 -1.20
C VAL A 131 7.11 5.81 -0.40
N THR A 132 7.66 7.00 -0.16
CA THR A 132 8.88 7.17 0.61
C THR A 132 8.62 6.93 2.10
N ALA A 133 9.63 6.51 2.86
CA ALA A 133 9.49 6.16 4.28
C ALA A 133 8.87 7.28 5.13
N ASP A 134 9.20 8.53 4.85
CA ASP A 134 8.66 9.72 5.53
C ASP A 134 7.15 9.94 5.28
N ARG A 135 6.59 9.32 4.24
CA ARG A 135 5.16 9.41 3.93
C ARG A 135 4.34 8.32 4.62
N ILE A 136 4.99 7.29 5.17
CA ILE A 136 4.33 6.21 5.89
C ILE A 136 3.96 6.70 7.28
N ARG A 137 2.66 6.65 7.60
CA ARG A 137 2.11 7.11 8.87
C ARG A 137 1.91 5.96 9.84
N ALA A 138 1.52 4.80 9.33
CA ALA A 138 1.24 3.63 10.14
C ALA A 138 1.23 2.35 9.30
N GLU A 139 1.25 1.21 9.97
CA GLU A 139 1.02 -0.11 9.40
C GLU A 139 -0.27 -0.68 9.97
N ALA A 140 -1.13 -1.24 9.12
CA ALA A 140 -2.36 -1.89 9.50
C ALA A 140 -2.09 -3.30 10.03
N ARG A 141 -2.65 -3.61 11.21
CA ARG A 141 -2.38 -4.85 11.95
C ARG A 141 -3.60 -5.73 12.09
N VAL A 142 -4.73 -5.13 12.47
CA VAL A 142 -5.95 -5.89 12.78
C VAL A 142 -7.15 -5.20 12.16
N ARG A 143 -8.02 -6.01 11.55
CA ARG A 143 -9.34 -5.62 11.03
C ARG A 143 -10.41 -5.97 12.05
N ILE A 144 -11.26 -5.01 12.38
CA ILE A 144 -12.46 -5.21 13.19
C ILE A 144 -13.68 -4.92 12.31
N PRO A 145 -14.40 -5.97 11.86
CA PRO A 145 -15.54 -5.83 10.96
C PRO A 145 -16.62 -4.90 11.52
N LEU A 146 -17.25 -4.11 10.66
CA LEU A 146 -18.43 -3.26 10.93
C LEU A 146 -18.25 -2.13 11.97
N LEU A 147 -17.17 -2.12 12.76
CA LEU A 147 -16.97 -1.15 13.84
C LEU A 147 -16.59 0.25 13.32
N GLY A 148 -16.09 0.35 12.09
CA GLY A 148 -15.85 1.62 11.41
C GLY A 148 -17.15 2.38 11.12
N HIS A 149 -18.30 1.71 10.95
CA HIS A 149 -19.59 2.37 10.80
C HIS A 149 -19.96 3.24 12.01
N VAL A 150 -19.61 2.80 13.22
CA VAL A 150 -19.83 3.60 14.45
C VAL A 150 -19.00 4.88 14.40
N ARG A 151 -17.74 4.80 13.98
CA ARG A 151 -16.87 5.98 13.84
C ARG A 151 -17.37 6.92 12.73
N LEU A 152 -17.78 6.39 11.58
CA LEU A 152 -18.29 7.18 10.47
C LEU A 152 -19.57 7.94 10.87
N ALA A 153 -20.51 7.25 11.53
CA ALA A 153 -21.73 7.87 12.05
C ALA A 153 -21.47 9.00 13.06
N LEU A 154 -20.46 8.84 13.94
CA LEU A 154 -20.10 9.85 14.94
C LEU A 154 -19.29 11.03 14.39
N THR A 155 -18.66 10.88 13.22
CA THR A 155 -17.78 11.91 12.63
C THR A 155 -18.38 12.62 11.42
N GLY A 156 -19.56 12.21 10.96
CA GLY A 156 -20.35 12.92 9.96
C GLY A 156 -19.78 12.87 8.52
N ALA A 157 -19.08 11.78 8.19
CA ALA A 157 -18.55 11.52 6.85
C ALA A 157 -19.53 10.69 6.00
#